data_AF-A0A7V9ZTP2-F1
#
_entry.id   AF-A0A7V9ZTP2-F1
#
_cell.length_a   1.000
_cell.length_b   1.000
_cell.length_c   1.000
_cell.angle_alpha   90.00
_cell.angle_beta   90.00
_cell.angle_gamma   90.00
#
_symmetry.space_group_name_H-M   'P 1'
#
loop_
_entity.id
_entity.type
_entity.pdbx_description
1 polymer ?
#
loop_
_entity_poly.entity_id
_entity_poly.type
_entity_poly.pdbx_seq_one_letter_code
_entity_poly.pdbx_strand_id
1 'polypeptide(L)'
;MNDQYVKLIKVRKIIVEEIFGKGGLIAKYHKDYEYRLGQIKMAEAVLRAFEEKKHLIVEAGTGTGKTLAYLVPAIAAALGQKKRIIISTGTKNLQEQLMEKDIPFLQRIMPKKFTAAYMKGRSNYACLYRIGKAENQPILEGLDEMDYFDE
;
A
#
# COMPACT_ATOMS: atom_id res chain seq x y z
N MET A 1 22.34 -26.27 -9.72
CA MET A 1 21.44 -25.42 -8.90
C MET A 1 20.21 -25.10 -9.72
N ASN A 2 19.00 -25.26 -9.16
CA ASN A 2 17.75 -25.06 -9.89
C ASN A 2 17.56 -23.56 -10.25
N ASP A 3 17.00 -23.25 -11.42
CA ASP A 3 16.82 -21.88 -11.94
C ASP A 3 16.03 -20.97 -10.96
N GLN A 4 15.06 -21.56 -10.24
CA GLN A 4 14.28 -20.89 -9.20
C GLN A 4 15.15 -20.36 -8.03
N TYR A 5 16.19 -21.10 -7.63
CA TYR A 5 17.08 -20.69 -6.53
C TYR A 5 17.98 -19.51 -6.92
N VAL A 6 18.46 -19.49 -8.16
CA VAL A 6 19.29 -18.39 -8.69
C VAL A 6 18.46 -17.10 -8.77
N LYS A 7 17.19 -17.21 -9.19
CA LYS A 7 16.24 -16.10 -9.20
C LYS A 7 15.98 -15.55 -7.80
N LEU A 8 15.76 -16.42 -6.81
CA LEU A 8 15.55 -16.01 -5.42
C LEU A 8 16.75 -15.26 -4.87
N ILE A 9 17.98 -15.78 -5.06
CA ILE A 9 19.20 -15.12 -4.60
C ILE A 9 19.34 -13.74 -5.22
N LYS A 10 19.04 -13.61 -6.52
CA LYS A 10 19.09 -12.32 -7.23
C LYS A 10 18.06 -11.32 -6.69
N VAL A 11 16.81 -11.73 -6.51
CA VAL A 11 15.75 -10.84 -5.97
C VAL A 11 16.04 -10.47 -4.52
N ARG A 12 16.50 -11.43 -3.71
CA ARG A 12 16.92 -11.20 -2.33
C ARG A 12 18.04 -10.16 -2.27
N LYS A 13 19.07 -10.30 -3.11
CA LYS A 13 20.16 -9.32 -3.22
C LYS A 13 19.64 -7.92 -3.55
N ILE A 14 18.74 -7.80 -4.53
CA ILE A 14 18.10 -6.52 -4.90
C ILE A 14 17.35 -5.92 -3.70
N ILE A 15 16.54 -6.69 -2.99
CA ILE A 15 15.78 -6.19 -1.83
C ILE A 15 16.72 -5.69 -0.74
N VAL A 16 17.75 -6.47 -0.40
CA VAL A 16 18.65 -6.19 0.72
C VAL A 16 19.62 -5.05 0.42
N GLU A 17 20.24 -5.04 -0.77
CA GLU A 17 21.30 -4.10 -1.11
C GLU A 17 20.76 -2.87 -1.84
N GLU A 18 19.93 -3.08 -2.87
CA GLU A 18 19.50 -1.99 -3.75
C GLU A 18 18.31 -1.22 -3.20
N ILE A 19 17.41 -1.85 -2.44
CA ILE A 19 16.19 -1.19 -1.93
C ILE A 19 16.35 -0.74 -0.47
N PHE A 20 16.60 -1.70 0.45
CA PHE A 20 16.73 -1.44 1.89
C PHE A 20 18.18 -1.26 2.37
N GLY A 21 19.17 -1.33 1.47
CA GLY A 21 20.57 -1.14 1.86
C GLY A 21 20.81 0.26 2.43
N LYS A 22 21.90 0.44 3.17
CA LYS A 22 22.29 1.75 3.73
C LYS A 22 22.43 2.86 2.68
N GLY A 23 22.71 2.49 1.43
CA GLY A 23 22.71 3.39 0.25
C GLY A 23 21.67 3.01 -0.80
N GLY A 24 20.66 2.22 -0.43
CA GLY A 24 19.61 1.75 -1.32
C GLY A 24 18.61 2.85 -1.71
N LEU A 25 17.63 2.50 -2.54
CA LEU A 25 16.62 3.42 -3.04
C LEU A 25 15.86 4.09 -1.90
N ILE A 26 15.47 3.36 -0.85
CA ILE A 26 14.70 3.97 0.24
C ILE A 26 15.59 4.97 0.99
N ALA A 27 16.84 4.61 1.29
CA ALA A 27 17.78 5.52 1.96
C ALA A 27 18.01 6.82 1.18
N LYS A 28 18.06 6.75 -0.16
CA LYS A 28 18.25 7.92 -1.03
C LYS A 28 17.07 8.89 -1.05
N TYR A 29 15.84 8.37 -0.93
CA TYR A 29 14.61 9.15 -1.13
C TYR A 29 13.79 9.38 0.14
N HIS A 30 14.16 8.76 1.25
CA HIS A 30 13.52 8.91 2.55
C HIS A 30 14.55 9.41 3.57
N LYS A 31 14.52 10.72 3.88
CA LYS A 31 15.54 11.41 4.69
C LYS A 31 15.76 10.77 6.06
N ASP A 32 14.69 10.31 6.69
CA ASP A 32 14.73 9.69 8.03
C ASP A 32 14.83 8.16 7.97
N TYR A 33 15.32 7.61 6.84
CA TYR A 33 15.49 6.18 6.73
C TYR A 33 16.63 5.70 7.63
N GLU A 34 16.34 4.68 8.41
CA GLU A 34 17.33 3.98 9.21
C GLU A 34 17.36 2.51 8.76
N TYR A 35 18.57 2.01 8.52
CA TYR A 35 18.78 0.61 8.23
C TYR A 35 18.43 -0.24 9.45
N ARG A 36 17.44 -1.13 9.31
CA ARG A 36 16.99 -2.01 10.40
C ARG A 36 16.99 -3.47 9.96
N LEU A 37 17.75 -4.30 10.66
CA LEU A 37 17.86 -5.73 10.36
C LEU A 37 16.50 -6.44 10.42
N GLY A 38 15.62 -6.04 11.35
CA GLY A 38 14.26 -6.59 11.46
C GLY A 38 13.40 -6.34 10.21
N GLN A 39 13.51 -5.15 9.61
CA GLN A 39 12.82 -4.81 8.37
C GLN A 39 13.24 -5.75 7.23
N ILE A 40 14.54 -6.00 7.12
CA ILE A 40 15.13 -6.82 6.06
C ILE A 40 14.75 -8.29 6.25
N LYS A 41 14.88 -8.81 7.48
CA LYS A 41 14.46 -10.18 7.82
C LYS A 41 12.97 -10.40 7.48
N MET A 42 12.11 -9.44 7.81
CA MET A 42 10.69 -9.51 7.46
C MET A 42 10.49 -9.50 5.93
N ALA A 43 11.16 -8.61 5.20
CA ALA A 43 11.03 -8.53 3.74
C ALA A 43 11.48 -9.81 3.03
N GLU A 44 12.58 -10.41 3.47
CA GLU A 44 13.07 -11.69 2.96
C GLU A 44 12.12 -12.84 3.28
N ALA A 45 11.56 -12.87 4.49
CA ALA A 45 10.58 -13.88 4.88
C ALA A 45 9.31 -13.79 4.02
N VAL A 46 8.81 -12.56 3.79
CA VAL A 46 7.63 -12.33 2.94
C VAL A 46 7.89 -12.77 1.50
N LEU A 47 9.04 -12.42 0.92
CA LEU A 47 9.40 -12.86 -0.43
C LEU A 47 9.41 -14.39 -0.53
N ARG A 48 10.08 -15.04 0.42
CA ARG A 48 10.17 -16.51 0.47
C ARG A 48 8.79 -17.16 0.58
N ALA A 49 7.90 -16.60 1.40
CA ALA A 49 6.53 -17.09 1.54
C ALA A 49 5.76 -17.02 0.21
N PHE A 50 5.92 -15.94 -0.57
CA PHE A 50 5.32 -15.84 -1.92
C PHE A 50 5.87 -16.88 -2.90
N GLU A 51 7.17 -17.14 -2.87
CA GLU A 51 7.81 -18.08 -3.79
C GLU A 51 7.51 -19.55 -3.45
N GLU A 52 7.58 -19.89 -2.15
CA GLU A 52 7.27 -21.23 -1.64
C GLU A 52 5.76 -21.50 -1.55
N LYS A 53 4.92 -20.47 -1.76
CA LYS A 53 3.45 -20.53 -1.62
C LYS A 53 3.02 -21.02 -0.23
N LYS A 54 3.67 -20.49 0.81
CA LYS A 54 3.39 -20.84 2.22
C LYS A 54 2.81 -19.66 2.98
N HIS A 55 2.09 -19.97 4.05
CA HIS A 55 1.68 -18.95 5.01
C HIS A 55 2.86 -18.53 5.88
N LEU A 56 2.90 -17.25 6.22
CA LEU A 56 3.90 -16.65 7.10
C LEU A 56 3.19 -15.81 8.15
N ILE A 57 3.56 -16.01 9.41
CA ILE A 57 3.17 -15.15 10.52
C ILE A 57 4.43 -14.39 10.95
N VAL A 58 4.33 -13.07 11.06
CA VAL A 58 5.42 -12.21 11.53
C VAL A 58 4.89 -11.31 12.63
N GLU A 59 5.56 -11.31 13.77
CA GLU A 59 5.44 -10.27 14.77
C GLU A 59 6.47 -9.18 14.50
N ALA A 60 6.03 -7.94 14.34
CA ALA A 60 6.90 -6.80 14.08
C ALA A 60 6.49 -5.63 14.98
N GLY A 61 7.42 -5.19 15.84
CA GLY A 61 7.21 -4.06 16.73
C GLY A 61 6.96 -2.75 15.97
N THR A 62 6.46 -1.74 16.68
CA THR A 62 6.35 -0.36 16.16
C THR A 62 7.71 0.17 15.71
N GLY A 63 7.74 0.99 14.64
CA GLY A 63 9.01 1.56 14.14
C GLY A 63 9.88 0.61 13.30
N THR A 64 9.58 -0.69 13.23
CA THR A 64 10.35 -1.69 12.44
C THR A 64 10.31 -1.44 10.93
N GLY A 65 9.49 -0.50 10.45
CA GLY A 65 9.29 -0.28 9.01
C GLY A 65 8.49 -1.40 8.33
N LYS A 66 7.56 -2.02 9.10
CA LYS A 66 6.74 -3.17 8.70
C LYS A 66 6.03 -2.98 7.35
N THR A 67 5.54 -1.76 7.10
CA THR A 67 4.79 -1.43 5.89
C THR A 67 5.63 -1.63 4.62
N LEU A 68 6.80 -0.98 4.55
CA LEU A 68 7.71 -1.17 3.43
C LEU A 68 8.21 -2.62 3.35
N ALA A 69 8.44 -3.27 4.50
CA ALA A 69 8.92 -4.64 4.56
C ALA A 69 7.98 -5.65 3.89
N TYR A 70 6.64 -5.48 3.96
CA TYR A 70 5.73 -6.34 3.18
C TYR A 70 5.43 -5.78 1.79
N LEU A 71 5.42 -4.45 1.59
CA LEU A 71 5.07 -3.85 0.29
C LEU A 71 6.12 -4.13 -0.79
N VAL A 72 7.41 -3.94 -0.48
CA VAL A 72 8.50 -4.11 -1.44
C VAL A 72 8.52 -5.54 -2.03
N PRO A 73 8.57 -6.62 -1.23
CA PRO A 73 8.52 -7.97 -1.77
C PRO A 73 7.18 -8.32 -2.42
N ALA A 74 6.06 -7.76 -1.94
CA ALA A 74 4.77 -7.93 -2.61
C ALA A 74 4.79 -7.35 -4.03
N ILE A 75 5.23 -6.09 -4.21
CA ILE A 75 5.34 -5.47 -5.53
C ILE A 75 6.27 -6.27 -6.44
N ALA A 76 7.42 -6.72 -5.92
CA ALA A 76 8.35 -7.56 -6.66
C ALA A 76 7.69 -8.89 -7.12
N ALA A 77 6.94 -9.55 -6.25
CA ALA A 77 6.20 -10.77 -6.56
C ALA A 77 5.09 -10.52 -7.59
N ALA A 78 4.31 -9.44 -7.44
CA ALA A 78 3.24 -9.07 -8.35
C ALA A 78 3.76 -8.82 -9.78
N LEU A 79 4.84 -8.03 -9.89
CA LEU A 79 5.49 -7.74 -11.17
C LEU A 79 6.19 -8.96 -11.78
N GLY A 80 6.83 -9.78 -10.95
CA GLY A 80 7.60 -10.94 -11.39
C GLY A 80 6.75 -12.15 -11.80
N GLN A 81 5.60 -12.35 -11.16
CA GLN A 81 4.68 -13.46 -11.45
C GLN A 81 3.46 -13.04 -12.29
N LYS A 82 3.33 -11.75 -12.61
CA LYS A 82 2.14 -11.16 -13.27
C LYS A 82 0.84 -11.50 -12.53
N LYS A 83 0.87 -11.47 -11.19
CA LYS A 83 -0.27 -11.76 -10.32
C LYS A 83 -0.69 -10.53 -9.53
N ARG A 84 -1.97 -10.47 -9.19
CA ARG A 84 -2.51 -9.45 -8.28
C ARG A 84 -2.23 -9.87 -6.83
N ILE A 85 -1.92 -8.90 -5.99
CA ILE A 85 -1.76 -9.09 -4.55
C ILE A 85 -2.81 -8.22 -3.84
N ILE A 86 -3.44 -8.80 -2.82
CA ILE A 86 -4.38 -8.11 -1.96
C ILE A 86 -3.68 -7.84 -0.63
N ILE A 87 -3.70 -6.59 -0.19
CA ILE A 87 -3.20 -6.18 1.13
C ILE A 87 -4.42 -5.80 1.97
N SER A 88 -4.64 -6.57 3.03
CA SER A 88 -5.69 -6.28 4.00
C SER A 88 -5.07 -5.60 5.22
N THR A 89 -5.76 -4.60 5.76
CA THR A 89 -5.33 -3.85 6.95
C THR A 89 -6.47 -3.79 7.96
N GLY A 90 -6.16 -3.55 9.23
CA GLY A 90 -7.16 -3.57 10.30
C GLY A 90 -8.16 -2.41 10.27
N THR A 91 -7.84 -1.29 9.64
CA THR A 91 -8.71 -0.09 9.63
C THR A 91 -8.62 0.67 8.30
N LYS A 92 -9.63 1.52 8.02
CA LYS A 92 -9.64 2.38 6.81
C LYS A 92 -8.49 3.40 6.83
N ASN A 93 -8.19 3.98 7.98
CA ASN A 93 -7.08 4.93 8.13
C ASN A 93 -5.74 4.29 7.78
N LEU A 94 -5.50 3.02 8.16
CA LEU A 94 -4.30 2.30 7.74
C LEU A 94 -4.26 2.09 6.23
N GLN A 95 -5.39 1.75 5.60
CA GLN A 95 -5.48 1.65 4.15
C GLN A 95 -5.22 2.99 3.45
N GLU A 96 -5.70 4.10 4.01
CA GLU A 96 -5.45 5.45 3.50
C GLU A 96 -3.98 5.85 3.61
N GLN A 97 -3.33 5.55 4.74
CA GLN A 97 -1.88 5.74 4.88
C GLN A 97 -1.10 5.02 3.77
N LEU A 98 -1.49 3.78 3.44
CA LEU A 98 -0.86 3.04 2.34
C LEU A 98 -1.03 3.76 1.00
N MET A 99 -2.25 4.16 0.67
CA MET A 99 -2.59 4.68 -0.65
C MET A 99 -2.16 6.13 -0.86
N GLU A 100 -2.07 6.94 0.20
CA GLU A 100 -1.69 8.35 0.11
C GLU A 100 -0.20 8.60 0.35
N LYS A 101 0.48 7.69 1.07
CA LYS A 101 1.89 7.86 1.46
C LYS A 101 2.78 6.74 0.93
N ASP A 102 2.62 5.52 1.44
CA ASP A 102 3.58 4.44 1.21
C ASP A 102 3.63 3.99 -0.26
N ILE A 103 2.48 3.80 -0.89
CA ILE A 103 2.36 3.38 -2.29
C ILE A 103 2.85 4.47 -3.25
N PRO A 104 2.39 5.74 -3.16
CA PRO A 104 2.92 6.82 -4.00
C PRO A 104 4.43 7.00 -3.84
N PHE A 105 4.94 6.87 -2.61
CA PHE A 105 6.39 6.88 -2.35
C PHE A 105 7.11 5.78 -3.14
N LEU A 106 6.63 4.53 -3.06
CA LEU A 106 7.22 3.40 -3.79
C LEU A 106 7.07 3.54 -5.31
N GLN A 107 5.94 4.07 -5.82
CA GLN A 107 5.74 4.34 -7.25
C GLN A 107 6.72 5.38 -7.80
N ARG A 108 7.16 6.32 -6.96
CA ARG A 108 8.16 7.33 -7.33
C ARG A 108 9.57 6.75 -7.40
N ILE A 109 9.94 5.90 -6.44
CA ILE A 109 11.34 5.46 -6.29
C ILE A 109 11.66 4.15 -7.02
N MET A 110 10.65 3.30 -7.27
CA MET A 110 10.88 2.01 -7.91
C MET A 110 11.03 2.15 -9.43
N PRO A 111 11.97 1.42 -10.06
CA PRO A 111 12.24 1.55 -11.50
C PRO A 111 11.11 0.98 -12.36
N LYS A 112 10.39 -0.04 -11.87
CA LYS A 112 9.25 -0.63 -12.58
C LYS A 112 7.95 -0.02 -12.08
N LYS A 113 7.11 0.40 -13.01
CA LYS A 113 5.78 0.94 -12.71
C LYS A 113 4.84 -0.17 -12.25
N PHE A 114 3.98 0.17 -11.30
CA PHE A 114 2.92 -0.68 -10.79
C PHE A 114 1.70 0.18 -10.44
N THR A 115 0.53 -0.44 -10.44
CA THR A 115 -0.74 0.18 -10.07
C THR A 115 -1.25 -0.37 -8.75
N ALA A 116 -2.03 0.44 -8.04
CA ALA A 116 -2.75 0.05 -6.84
C ALA A 116 -4.15 0.66 -6.89
N ALA A 117 -5.10 0.00 -6.24
CA ALA A 117 -6.48 0.47 -6.17
C ALA A 117 -7.04 0.24 -4.77
N TYR A 118 -7.96 1.11 -4.34
CA TYR A 118 -8.71 0.92 -3.12
C TYR A 118 -9.74 -0.19 -3.28
N MET A 119 -9.89 -0.99 -2.23
CA MET A 119 -11.00 -1.92 -2.07
C MET A 119 -11.65 -1.65 -0.71
N LYS A 120 -12.81 -1.00 -0.73
CA LYS A 120 -13.64 -0.73 0.45
C LYS A 120 -15.04 -1.34 0.25
N GLY A 121 -15.82 -1.49 1.32
CA GLY A 121 -17.23 -1.89 1.20
C GLY A 121 -18.05 -0.83 0.48
N ARG A 122 -19.14 -1.22 -0.20
CA ARG A 122 -20.00 -0.31 -1.02
C ARG A 122 -20.46 0.95 -0.28
N SER A 123 -20.74 0.85 1.03
CA SER A 123 -21.15 1.98 1.88
C SER A 123 -20.08 3.07 2.03
N ASN A 124 -18.86 2.86 1.53
CA ASN A 124 -17.76 3.82 1.54
C ASN A 124 -17.60 4.57 0.21
N TYR A 125 -18.49 4.32 -0.75
CA TYR A 125 -18.49 5.00 -2.03
C TYR A 125 -19.79 5.77 -2.17
N ALA A 126 -19.69 6.99 -2.68
CA ALA A 126 -20.87 7.76 -3.00
C ALA A 126 -21.60 7.12 -4.18
N CYS A 127 -22.91 6.99 -4.07
CA CYS A 127 -23.73 6.47 -5.16
C CYS A 127 -23.96 7.59 -6.17
N LEU A 128 -23.28 7.53 -7.32
CA LEU A 128 -23.38 8.56 -8.37
C LEU A 128 -24.82 8.78 -8.84
N TYR A 129 -25.64 7.72 -8.90
CA TYR A 129 -27.06 7.85 -9.20
C TYR A 129 -27.82 8.71 -8.17
N ARG A 130 -27.56 8.51 -6.88
CA ARG A 130 -28.19 9.30 -5.81
C ARG A 130 -27.71 10.75 -5.82
N ILE A 131 -26.43 10.98 -6.12
CA ILE A 131 -25.87 12.33 -6.29
C ILE A 131 -26.58 13.04 -7.45
N GLY A 132 -26.63 12.43 -8.64
CA GLY A 132 -27.28 13.04 -9.80
C GLY A 132 -28.77 13.32 -9.58
N LYS A 133 -29.47 12.50 -8.77
CA LYS A 133 -30.83 12.80 -8.34
C LYS A 133 -30.89 14.02 -7.42
N ALA A 134 -30.00 14.10 -6.44
CA ALA A 134 -29.95 15.20 -5.47
C ALA A 134 -29.58 16.55 -6.14
N GLU A 135 -28.74 16.55 -7.17
CA GLU A 135 -28.40 17.77 -7.94
C GLU A 135 -29.62 18.40 -8.63
N ASN A 136 -30.63 17.60 -8.95
CA ASN A 136 -31.85 18.03 -9.63
C ASN A 136 -33.04 18.20 -8.68
N GLN A 137 -32.83 18.10 -7.36
CA GLN A 137 -33.86 18.33 -6.35
C GLN A 137 -33.46 19.54 -5.49
N PRO A 138 -34.32 20.56 -5.33
CA PRO A 138 -34.06 21.65 -4.40
C PRO A 138 -33.88 21.07 -2.98
N ILE A 139 -32.76 21.38 -2.34
CA ILE A 139 -32.34 20.81 -1.04
C ILE A 139 -33.06 21.48 0.13
N LEU A 140 -33.75 22.60 -0.11
CA LEU A 140 -34.48 23.35 0.90
C LEU A 140 -35.84 23.77 0.33
N GLU A 141 -36.90 23.02 0.65
CA GLU A 141 -38.26 23.55 0.65
C GLU A 141 -38.43 24.35 1.95
N GLY A 142 -38.89 25.61 1.85
CA GLY A 142 -39.16 26.46 3.02
C GLY A 142 -38.07 27.47 3.40
N LEU A 143 -37.05 27.73 2.57
CA LEU A 143 -36.18 28.91 2.78
C LEU A 143 -36.96 30.22 2.65
N ASP A 144 -37.96 30.25 1.77
CA ASP A 144 -38.87 31.39 1.61
C ASP A 144 -39.79 31.58 2.84
N GLU A 145 -39.85 30.60 3.76
CA GLU A 145 -40.62 30.68 5.00
C GLU A 145 -39.79 31.24 6.18
N MET A 146 -38.47 31.43 6.02
CA MET A 146 -37.63 32.03 7.07
C MET A 146 -37.88 33.54 7.25
N ASP A 147 -38.42 34.22 6.24
CA ASP A 147 -38.81 35.64 6.32
C ASP A 147 -40.00 35.88 7.28
N TYR A 148 -40.65 34.82 7.80
CA TYR A 148 -41.77 34.92 8.75
C TYR A 148 -41.36 34.98 10.23
N PHE A 149 -40.06 34.89 10.56
CA PHE A 149 -39.57 34.91 11.95
C PHE A 149 -38.94 36.25 12.39
N ASP A 150 -39.08 37.31 11.57
CA ASP A 150 -38.61 38.68 11.89
C ASP A 150 -39.71 39.60 12.48
N GLU A 151 -40.85 39.06 12.92
CA GLU A 151 -41.87 39.78 13.74
C GLU A 151 -41.80 39.41 15.23
#